data_AF-A0A429BSX5-F1
#
_entry.id   AF-A0A429BSX5-F1
#
_cell.length_a   1.000
_cell.length_b   1.000
_cell.length_c   1.000
_cell.angle_alpha   90.00
_cell.angle_beta   90.00
_cell.angle_gamma   90.00
#
_symmetry.space_group_name_H-M   'P 1'
#
loop_
_entity.id
_entity.type
_entity.pdbx_description
1 polymer ?
#
loop_
_entity_poly.entity_id
_entity_poly.type
_entity_poly.pdbx_seq_one_letter_code
_entity_poly.pdbx_strand_id
1 'polypeptide(L)'
;MLTEALTALAASGGAALVEAMATDAWQGARNGMARLFGRQGPQRQVAVEAQLDGNVGLVEQDSEPDEVRRQLLPVWRMELLRLLKEHPDAEAELRQLISHIRDTLPEHRQVQQNQYVITRDNARSFAVQGGDLIYHDHAPARQQDTANGGADPAR
;
A
#
# COMPACT_ATOMS: atom_id res chain seq x y z
N MET A 1 13.95 -10.53 3.71
CA MET A 1 13.07 -11.72 3.69
C MET A 1 11.95 -11.64 4.76
N LEU A 2 12.15 -11.98 6.05
CA LEU A 2 11.03 -11.92 7.05
C LEU A 2 10.59 -10.49 7.37
N THR A 3 11.53 -9.57 7.54
CA THR A 3 11.22 -8.15 7.86
C THR A 3 10.45 -7.46 6.73
N GLU A 4 10.70 -7.82 5.48
CA GLU A 4 9.97 -7.29 4.31
C GLU A 4 8.53 -7.80 4.29
N ALA A 5 8.32 -9.08 4.60
CA ALA A 5 6.97 -9.66 4.71
C ALA A 5 6.15 -9.00 5.84
N LEU A 6 6.75 -8.78 7.01
CA LEU A 6 6.09 -8.05 8.11
C LEU A 6 5.82 -6.58 7.74
N THR A 7 6.73 -5.94 7.00
CA THR A 7 6.53 -4.56 6.53
C THR A 7 5.37 -4.47 5.54
N ALA A 8 5.27 -5.41 4.61
CA ALA A 8 4.16 -5.48 3.66
C ALA A 8 2.82 -5.77 4.35
N LEU A 9 2.83 -6.65 5.36
CA LEU A 9 1.63 -6.95 6.15
C LEU A 9 1.19 -5.74 6.98
N ALA A 10 2.12 -5.06 7.65
CA ALA A 10 1.83 -3.83 8.40
C ALA A 10 1.30 -2.72 7.49
N ALA A 11 1.83 -2.59 6.27
CA ALA A 11 1.32 -1.65 5.28
C ALA A 11 -0.12 -2.00 4.84
N SER A 12 -0.39 -3.29 4.60
CA SER A 12 -1.72 -3.78 4.26
C SER A 12 -2.73 -3.56 5.39
N GLY A 13 -2.31 -3.78 6.64
CA GLY A 13 -3.12 -3.55 7.83
C GLY A 13 -3.45 -2.07 8.06
N GLY A 14 -2.45 -1.19 7.91
CA GLY A 14 -2.66 0.25 7.99
C GLY A 14 -3.64 0.75 6.92
N ALA A 15 -3.49 0.29 5.67
CA ALA A 15 -4.39 0.64 4.58
C ALA A 15 -5.83 0.15 4.83
N ALA A 16 -6.02 -1.12 5.22
CA ALA A 16 -7.35 -1.66 5.51
C ALA A 16 -8.03 -0.91 6.68
N LEU A 17 -7.26 -0.53 7.70
CA LEU A 17 -7.78 0.23 8.84
C LEU A 17 -8.29 1.62 8.43
N VAL A 18 -7.49 2.41 7.68
CA VAL A 18 -7.90 3.76 7.26
C VAL A 18 -9.02 3.72 6.21
N GLU A 19 -9.08 2.67 5.41
CA GLU A 19 -10.19 2.45 4.49
C GLU A 19 -11.49 2.20 5.27
N ALA A 20 -11.43 1.32 6.28
CA ALA A 20 -12.57 1.00 7.14
C ALA A 20 -13.12 2.22 7.89
N MET A 21 -12.27 3.19 8.28
CA MET A 21 -12.67 4.40 9.04
C MET A 21 -13.79 5.22 8.38
N ALA A 22 -13.97 5.13 7.06
CA ALA A 22 -15.01 5.86 6.33
C ALA A 22 -16.22 4.98 5.96
N THR A 23 -16.34 3.79 6.57
CA THR A 23 -17.35 2.79 6.20
C THR A 23 -17.98 2.16 7.42
N ASP A 24 -19.07 1.43 7.21
CA ASP A 24 -19.72 0.65 8.26
C ASP A 24 -18.81 -0.48 8.82
N ALA A 25 -17.74 -0.85 8.11
CA ALA A 25 -16.75 -1.81 8.59
C ALA A 25 -15.89 -1.28 9.75
N TRP A 26 -15.93 0.02 10.05
CA TRP A 26 -15.10 0.68 11.06
C TRP A 26 -15.17 0.00 12.43
N GLN A 27 -16.37 -0.29 12.92
CA GLN A 27 -16.54 -0.86 14.27
C GLN A 27 -15.89 -2.26 14.38
N GLY A 28 -15.98 -3.07 13.33
CA GLY A 28 -15.30 -4.36 13.25
C GLY A 28 -13.78 -4.21 13.23
N ALA A 29 -13.27 -3.28 12.42
CA ALA A 29 -11.85 -2.98 12.31
C ALA A 29 -11.27 -2.48 13.63
N ARG A 30 -11.93 -1.52 14.29
CA ARG A 30 -11.55 -0.96 15.60
C ARG A 30 -11.41 -2.05 16.66
N ASN A 31 -12.44 -2.88 16.81
CA ASN A 31 -12.46 -3.94 17.82
C ASN A 31 -11.43 -5.04 17.52
N GLY A 32 -11.21 -5.37 16.25
CA GLY A 32 -10.13 -6.28 15.84
C GLY A 32 -8.75 -5.72 16.20
N MET A 33 -8.50 -4.45 15.87
CA MET A 33 -7.22 -3.80 16.13
C MET A 33 -6.94 -3.68 17.63
N ALA A 34 -7.93 -3.25 18.41
CA ALA A 34 -7.86 -3.19 19.87
C ALA A 34 -7.45 -4.54 20.50
N ARG A 35 -8.12 -5.63 20.10
CA ARG A 35 -7.81 -6.98 20.57
C ARG A 35 -6.40 -7.42 20.20
N LEU A 36 -5.97 -7.13 18.97
CA LEU A 36 -4.62 -7.43 18.50
C LEU A 36 -3.55 -6.76 19.38
N PHE A 37 -3.74 -5.48 19.72
CA PHE A 37 -2.84 -4.74 20.60
C PHE A 37 -3.00 -5.10 22.10
N GLY A 38 -4.10 -5.74 22.49
CA GLY A 38 -4.31 -6.25 23.85
C GLY A 38 -3.31 -7.32 24.28
N ARG A 39 -2.58 -7.92 23.32
CA ARG A 39 -1.44 -8.82 23.57
C ARG A 39 -0.31 -8.17 24.38
N GLN A 40 -0.15 -6.85 24.23
CA GLN A 40 0.80 -6.04 25.02
C GLN A 40 0.22 -5.61 26.38
N GLY A 41 -1.02 -6.01 26.70
CA GLY A 41 -1.70 -5.79 27.98
C GLY A 41 -3.02 -5.01 27.86
N PRO A 42 -3.91 -5.10 28.86
CA PRO A 42 -5.23 -4.43 28.85
C PRO A 42 -5.13 -2.91 28.72
N GLN A 43 -4.12 -2.29 29.32
CA GLN A 43 -3.89 -0.85 29.23
C GLN A 43 -3.57 -0.43 27.80
N ARG A 44 -2.83 -1.27 27.06
CA ARG A 44 -2.48 -0.99 25.67
C ARG A 44 -3.70 -1.13 24.75
N GLN A 45 -4.56 -2.12 25.00
CA GLN A 45 -5.84 -2.24 24.30
C GLN A 45 -6.67 -0.96 24.45
N VAL A 46 -6.89 -0.49 25.68
CA VAL A 46 -7.68 0.72 25.95
C VAL A 46 -7.04 1.97 25.33
N ALA A 47 -5.71 2.09 25.37
CA ALA A 47 -5.01 3.21 24.74
C ALA A 47 -5.18 3.23 23.21
N VAL A 48 -5.12 2.06 22.57
CA VAL A 48 -5.32 1.91 21.13
C VAL A 48 -6.77 2.21 20.75
N GLU A 49 -7.73 1.76 21.55
CA GLU A 49 -9.15 2.10 21.38
C GLU A 49 -9.38 3.62 21.40
N ALA A 50 -8.86 4.31 22.42
CA ALA A 50 -8.99 5.76 22.53
C ALA A 50 -8.29 6.50 21.37
N GLN A 51 -7.13 6.01 20.92
CA GLN A 51 -6.42 6.57 19.78
C GLN A 51 -7.22 6.39 18.48
N LEU A 52 -7.83 5.22 18.27
CA LEU A 52 -8.67 4.94 17.11
C LEU A 52 -9.91 5.85 17.10
N ASP A 53 -10.56 6.02 18.25
CA ASP A 53 -11.73 6.92 18.38
C ASP A 53 -11.35 8.37 18.10
N GLY A 54 -10.21 8.83 18.63
CA GLY A 54 -9.69 10.17 18.36
C GLY A 54 -9.37 10.39 16.88
N ASN A 55 -8.78 9.38 16.22
CA ASN A 55 -8.45 9.44 14.79
C ASN A 55 -9.71 9.56 13.92
N VAL A 56 -10.77 8.80 14.22
CA VAL A 56 -12.04 8.94 13.50
C VAL A 56 -12.69 10.28 13.77
N GLY A 57 -12.65 10.78 15.01
CA GLY A 57 -13.10 12.13 15.31
C GLY A 57 -12.38 13.20 14.50
N LEU A 58 -11.06 13.07 14.28
CA LEU A 58 -10.30 13.96 13.39
C LEU A 58 -10.77 13.87 11.94
N VAL A 59 -10.99 12.65 11.43
CA VAL A 59 -11.46 12.42 10.06
C VAL A 59 -12.85 13.03 9.85
N GLU A 60 -13.76 12.85 10.79
CA GLU A 60 -15.15 13.33 10.70
C GLU A 60 -15.27 14.86 10.82
N GLN A 61 -14.34 15.51 11.54
CA GLN A 61 -14.37 16.95 11.79
C GLN A 61 -13.67 17.78 10.70
N ASP A 62 -12.80 17.16 9.90
CA ASP A 62 -12.04 17.85 8.87
C ASP A 62 -12.86 18.06 7.59
N SER A 63 -12.54 19.13 6.85
CA SER A 63 -13.14 19.41 5.54
C SER A 63 -12.61 18.48 4.44
N GLU A 64 -11.44 17.88 4.65
CA GLU A 64 -10.78 16.93 3.75
C GLU A 64 -10.53 15.58 4.46
N PRO A 65 -11.59 14.80 4.77
CA PRO A 65 -11.48 13.55 5.52
C PRO A 65 -10.50 12.55 4.89
N ASP A 66 -10.42 12.51 3.56
CA ASP A 66 -9.51 11.62 2.82
C ASP A 66 -8.04 11.97 3.02
N GLU A 67 -7.71 13.25 3.19
CA GLU A 67 -6.34 13.69 3.45
C GLU A 67 -5.91 13.30 4.87
N VAL A 68 -6.78 13.50 5.85
CA VAL A 68 -6.54 13.06 7.23
C VAL A 68 -6.31 11.53 7.28
N ARG A 69 -7.13 10.75 6.57
CA ARG A 69 -6.94 9.28 6.47
C ARG A 69 -5.60 8.91 5.84
N ARG A 70 -5.16 9.61 4.78
CA ARG A 70 -3.82 9.39 4.18
C ARG A 70 -2.69 9.67 5.16
N GLN A 71 -2.83 10.69 6.00
CA GLN A 71 -1.83 11.05 7.02
C GLN A 71 -1.78 10.03 8.18
N LEU A 72 -2.90 9.37 8.49
CA LEU A 72 -2.97 8.32 9.51
C LEU A 72 -2.36 6.98 9.08
N LEU A 73 -2.35 6.68 7.77
CA LEU A 73 -1.81 5.43 7.22
C LEU A 73 -0.35 5.14 7.68
N PRO A 74 0.63 6.05 7.53
CA PRO A 74 2.00 5.78 7.95
C PRO A 74 2.13 5.58 9.46
N VAL A 75 1.29 6.23 10.27
CA VAL A 75 1.25 6.06 11.73
C VAL A 75 0.88 4.64 12.09
N TRP A 76 -0.25 4.15 11.57
CA TRP A 76 -0.73 2.80 11.85
C TRP A 76 0.16 1.71 11.26
N ARG A 77 0.77 1.95 10.09
CA ARG A 77 1.78 1.06 9.53
C ARG A 77 2.96 0.88 10.48
N MET A 78 3.45 1.96 11.10
CA MET A 78 4.58 1.89 12.02
C MET A 78 4.21 1.15 13.32
N GLU A 79 3.05 1.45 13.90
CA GLU A 79 2.56 0.78 15.11
C GLU A 79 2.36 -0.73 14.89
N LEU A 80 1.76 -1.13 13.77
CA LEU A 80 1.60 -2.53 13.39
C LEU A 80 2.95 -3.22 13.16
N LEU A 81 3.90 -2.56 12.50
CA LEU A 81 5.22 -3.11 12.30
C LEU A 81 5.96 -3.32 13.63
N ARG A 82 5.79 -2.40 14.59
CA ARG A 82 6.33 -2.55 15.94
C ARG A 82 5.71 -3.76 16.65
N LEU A 83 4.37 -3.86 16.61
CA LEU A 83 3.64 -4.98 17.18
C LEU A 83 4.12 -6.32 16.61
N LEU A 84 4.23 -6.44 15.29
CA LEU A 84 4.67 -7.68 14.63
C LEU A 84 6.12 -8.06 14.92
N LYS A 85 6.98 -7.08 15.22
CA LYS A 85 8.37 -7.34 15.62
C LYS A 85 8.45 -7.87 17.06
N GLU A 86 7.59 -7.38 17.94
CA GLU A 86 7.53 -7.80 19.35
C GLU A 86 6.74 -9.10 19.52
N HIS A 87 5.70 -9.29 18.71
CA HIS A 87 4.77 -10.42 18.74
C HIS A 87 4.55 -11.00 17.33
N PRO A 88 5.49 -11.82 16.82
CA PRO A 88 5.37 -12.43 15.49
C PRO A 88 4.15 -13.35 15.33
N ASP A 89 3.64 -13.90 16.42
CA ASP A 89 2.43 -14.74 16.44
C ASP A 89 1.15 -13.95 16.10
N ALA A 90 1.19 -12.61 16.18
CA ALA A 90 0.10 -11.74 15.77
C ALA A 90 -0.08 -11.67 14.23
N GLU A 91 0.85 -12.22 13.45
CA GLU A 91 0.82 -12.17 11.98
C GLU A 91 -0.47 -12.81 11.42
N ALA A 92 -0.82 -14.01 11.88
CA ALA A 92 -1.98 -14.75 11.40
C ALA A 92 -3.29 -14.02 11.72
N GLU A 93 -3.39 -13.47 12.93
CA GLU A 93 -4.56 -12.72 13.38
C GLU A 93 -4.72 -11.41 12.60
N LEU A 94 -3.63 -10.69 12.33
CA LEU A 94 -3.66 -9.49 11.51
C LEU A 94 -4.08 -9.80 10.06
N ARG A 95 -3.61 -10.91 9.48
CA ARG A 95 -4.04 -11.35 8.13
C ARG A 95 -5.54 -11.64 8.08
N GLN A 96 -6.06 -12.34 9.10
CA GLN A 96 -7.49 -12.62 9.22
C GLN A 96 -8.31 -11.34 9.37
N LEU A 97 -7.86 -10.40 10.20
CA LEU A 97 -8.50 -9.10 10.37
C LEU A 97 -8.56 -8.32 9.04
N ILE A 98 -7.45 -8.26 8.31
CA ILE A 98 -7.39 -7.59 7.00
C ILE A 98 -8.37 -8.22 6.01
N SER A 99 -8.45 -9.56 5.96
CA SER A 99 -9.41 -10.26 5.10
C SER A 99 -10.84 -9.88 5.48
N HIS A 100 -11.17 -9.98 6.77
CA HIS A 100 -12.51 -9.67 7.25
C HIS A 100 -12.93 -8.22 6.96
N ILE A 101 -12.02 -7.25 7.15
CA ILE A 101 -12.27 -5.86 6.79
C ILE A 101 -12.59 -5.75 5.30
N ARG A 102 -11.75 -6.32 4.44
CA ARG A 102 -11.92 -6.28 2.97
C ARG A 102 -13.22 -6.93 2.50
N ASP A 103 -13.63 -8.01 3.16
CA ASP A 103 -14.88 -8.70 2.85
C ASP A 103 -16.12 -7.91 3.30
N THR A 104 -15.95 -7.01 4.28
CA THR A 104 -17.04 -6.18 4.85
C THR A 104 -17.14 -4.82 4.17
N LEU A 105 -16.05 -4.33 3.58
CA LEU A 105 -16.08 -3.10 2.80
C LEU A 105 -17.12 -3.24 1.67
N PRO A 106 -17.99 -2.24 1.45
CA PRO A 106 -18.91 -2.25 0.32
C PRO A 106 -18.08 -2.43 -0.97
N GLU A 107 -18.65 -3.10 -1.99
CA GLU A 107 -18.01 -3.26 -3.30
C GLU A 107 -17.77 -1.88 -3.97
N HIS A 108 -16.81 -1.10 -3.50
CA HIS A 108 -15.95 -0.38 -4.39
C HIS A 108 -15.20 -1.48 -5.12
N ARG A 109 -15.81 -1.94 -6.22
CA ARG A 109 -15.22 -2.80 -7.25
C ARG A 109 -13.73 -2.67 -7.08
N GLN A 110 -13.11 -3.69 -6.46
CA GLN A 110 -11.67 -3.80 -6.43
C GLN A 110 -11.29 -3.47 -7.87
N VAL A 111 -10.67 -2.32 -8.10
CA VAL A 111 -9.84 -2.20 -9.28
C VAL A 111 -8.80 -3.23 -8.95
N GLN A 112 -9.07 -4.45 -9.39
CA GLN A 112 -8.19 -5.58 -9.34
C GLN A 112 -7.06 -5.06 -10.18
N GLN A 113 -6.08 -4.42 -9.55
CA GLN A 113 -4.89 -3.91 -10.19
C GLN A 113 -4.03 -5.13 -10.50
N ASN A 114 -4.57 -5.99 -11.35
CA ASN A 114 -3.85 -7.04 -12.03
C ASN A 114 -3.05 -6.33 -13.11
N GLN A 115 -1.86 -5.86 -12.75
CA GLN A 115 -0.93 -5.36 -13.74
C GLN A 115 -0.25 -6.56 -14.41
N TYR A 116 -0.91 -7.13 -15.42
CA TYR A 116 -0.27 -8.09 -16.31
C TYR A 116 0.68 -7.34 -17.24
N VAL A 117 1.94 -7.29 -16.86
CA VAL A 117 2.99 -6.83 -17.77
C VAL A 117 3.43 -8.02 -18.62
N ILE A 118 2.96 -8.08 -19.86
CA ILE A 118 3.46 -9.02 -20.86
C ILE A 118 4.43 -8.24 -21.75
N THR A 119 5.73 -8.35 -21.48
CA THR A 119 6.78 -7.79 -22.34
C THR A 119 7.12 -8.78 -23.46
N ARG A 120 7.16 -8.29 -24.70
CA ARG A 120 7.74 -8.98 -25.85
C ARG A 120 8.87 -8.11 -26.42
N ASP A 121 9.91 -8.75 -26.94
CA ASP A 121 11.13 -8.13 -27.47
C ASP A 121 11.93 -7.29 -26.43
N ASN A 122 12.73 -6.31 -26.87
CA ASN A 122 13.60 -5.46 -26.05
C ASN A 122 12.85 -4.40 -25.19
N ALA A 123 11.63 -4.70 -24.74
CA ALA A 123 10.80 -3.75 -24.02
C ALA A 123 11.16 -3.65 -22.53
N ARG A 124 11.26 -2.42 -22.01
CA ARG A 124 11.36 -2.12 -20.58
C ARG A 124 10.00 -1.66 -20.06
N SER A 125 9.51 -2.30 -19.01
CA SER A 125 8.23 -1.98 -18.37
C SER A 125 8.45 -1.47 -16.95
N PHE A 126 7.75 -0.40 -16.60
CA PHE A 126 7.76 0.15 -15.25
C PHE A 126 6.34 0.16 -14.70
N ALA A 127 6.20 -0.34 -13.47
CA ALA A 127 4.94 -0.45 -12.75
C ALA A 127 5.06 0.32 -11.44
N VAL A 128 4.35 1.45 -11.31
CA VAL A 128 4.31 2.25 -10.08
C VAL A 128 2.87 2.38 -9.61
N GLN A 129 2.57 1.76 -8.47
CA GLN A 129 1.28 1.85 -7.80
C GLN A 129 1.39 2.88 -6.67
N GLY A 130 1.32 4.16 -7.06
CA GLY A 130 1.43 5.32 -6.17
C GLY A 130 2.84 5.95 -6.16
N GLY A 131 2.89 7.26 -6.43
CA GLY A 131 4.13 8.04 -6.59
C GLY A 131 4.50 8.28 -8.07
N ASP A 132 5.57 9.05 -8.29
CA ASP A 132 6.03 9.42 -9.64
C ASP A 132 7.18 8.52 -10.14
N LEU A 133 7.13 8.12 -11.41
CA LEU A 133 8.25 7.50 -12.13
C LEU A 133 8.94 8.55 -13.00
N ILE A 134 10.18 8.91 -12.67
CA ILE A 134 11.02 9.75 -13.53
C ILE A 134 12.07 8.87 -14.19
N TYR A 135 11.91 8.61 -15.50
CA TYR A 135 12.84 7.82 -16.31
C TYR A 135 13.67 8.74 -17.22
N HIS A 136 15.00 8.66 -17.13
CA HIS A 136 15.92 9.34 -18.03
C HIS A 136 16.62 8.32 -18.92
N ASP A 137 16.32 8.35 -20.23
CA ASP A 137 17.03 7.56 -21.23
C ASP A 137 18.15 8.39 -21.85
N HIS A 138 19.38 7.88 -21.80
CA HIS A 138 20.48 8.42 -22.59
C HIS A 138 20.78 7.43 -23.71
N ALA A 139 20.27 7.69 -24.91
CA ALA A 139 20.68 6.97 -26.10
C ALA A 139 22.15 7.34 -26.45
N PRO A 140 23.05 6.37 -26.72
CA PRO A 140 24.38 6.70 -27.21
C PRO A 140 24.27 7.27 -28.65
N ALA A 141 24.99 8.36 -28.89
CA ALA A 141 25.02 9.03 -30.19
C ALA A 141 25.45 8.07 -31.30
N ARG A 142 24.59 7.85 -32.30
CA ARG A 142 24.89 7.04 -33.47
C ARG A 142 25.90 7.80 -34.35
N GLN A 143 27.14 7.32 -34.37
CA GLN A 143 28.19 7.79 -35.26
C GLN A 143 27.79 7.48 -36.71
N GLN A 144 27.65 8.50 -37.55
CA GLN A 144 27.28 8.36 -38.96
C GLN A 144 28.49 7.82 -39.74
N ASP A 145 28.47 6.54 -40.08
CA ASP A 145 29.33 5.97 -41.13
C ASP A 145 28.71 6.27 -42.50
N THR A 146 29.21 7.30 -43.18
CA THR A 146 28.92 7.54 -44.60
C THR A 146 29.84 6.66 -45.45
N ALA A 147 29.45 5.40 -45.63
CA ALA A 147 30.10 4.52 -46.59
C ALA A 147 29.69 4.88 -48.03
N ASN A 148 30.70 5.35 -48.76
CA ASN A 148 30.79 5.54 -50.20
C ASN A 148 30.29 4.31 -50.99
N GLY A 149 29.52 4.54 -52.07
CA GLY A 149 29.05 3.49 -52.98
C GLY A 149 28.35 4.05 -54.21
N GLY A 150 29.14 4.41 -55.23
CA GLY A 150 28.62 4.71 -56.56
C GLY A 150 28.19 3.46 -57.33
N ALA A 151 27.14 3.59 -58.13
CA ALA A 151 26.97 2.95 -59.44
C ALA A 151 25.72 3.49 -60.14
N ASP A 152 25.95 4.11 -61.30
CA ASP A 152 25.00 4.34 -62.40
C ASP A 152 24.51 2.99 -62.97
N PRO A 153 23.28 2.88 -63.52
CA PRO A 153 23.21 2.85 -64.99
C PRO A 153 21.95 3.50 -65.63
N ALA A 154 22.23 4.34 -66.64
CA ALA A 154 21.67 4.36 -68.00
C ALA A 154 20.14 4.36 -68.22
N ARG A 155 19.64 5.50 -68.75
CA ARG A 155 19.00 5.56 -70.08
C ARG A 155 18.93 6.98 -70.62
#